data_AF-G2J3V9-F1
#
_entry.id   AF-G2J3V9-F1
#
_cell.length_a   1.000
_cell.length_b   1.000
_cell.length_c   1.000
_cell.angle_alpha   90.00
_cell.angle_beta   90.00
_cell.angle_gamma   90.00
#
_symmetry.space_group_name_H-M   'P 1'
#
loop_
_entity.id
_entity.type
_entity.pdbx_description
1 polymer ?
#
loop_
_entity_poly.entity_id
_entity_poly.type
_entity_poly.pdbx_seq_one_letter_code
_entity_poly.pdbx_strand_id
1 'polypeptide(L)'
;MSDQHQHRRTLFVAGDMRALRRSMGLNQADFWGAVSITQSAGSRYESGRRTPQPILELVRLIHVEGIKLAQLQREHVLEEMREAA
;
A
#
# COMPACT_ATOMS: atom_id res chain seq x y z
N MET A 1 -1.28 1.79 18.73
CA MET A 1 -1.37 1.28 17.34
C MET A 1 -2.46 0.21 17.31
N SER A 2 -3.49 0.37 16.47
CA SER A 2 -4.71 -0.47 16.47
C SER A 2 -4.44 -1.88 15.94
N ASP A 3 -5.18 -2.87 16.46
CA ASP A 3 -5.18 -4.29 16.03
C ASP A 3 -5.25 -4.45 14.50
N GLN A 4 -6.02 -3.58 13.83
CA GLN A 4 -6.16 -3.57 12.38
C GLN A 4 -4.87 -3.21 11.63
N HIS A 5 -4.03 -2.31 12.19
CA HIS A 5 -2.74 -1.94 11.58
C HIS A 5 -1.77 -3.12 11.64
N GLN A 6 -1.73 -3.81 12.79
CA GLN A 6 -0.89 -4.99 12.97
C GLN A 6 -1.30 -6.13 12.01
N HIS A 7 -2.60 -6.38 11.86
CA HIS A 7 -3.10 -7.38 10.91
C HIS A 7 -2.66 -7.11 9.46
N ARG A 8 -2.78 -5.85 9.01
CA ARG A 8 -2.33 -5.44 7.66
C ARG A 8 -0.83 -5.61 7.47
N ARG A 9 -0.02 -5.27 8.48
CA ARG A 9 1.44 -5.51 8.45
C ARG A 9 1.75 -6.99 8.30
N THR A 10 1.08 -7.85 9.07
CA THR A 10 1.28 -9.30 9.00
C THR A 10 0.97 -9.84 7.60
N LEU A 11 -0.16 -9.45 7.00
CA LEU A 11 -0.52 -9.87 5.64
C LEU A 11 0.46 -9.37 4.58
N PHE A 12 0.94 -8.13 4.73
CA PHE A 12 1.93 -7.56 3.82
C PHE A 12 3.27 -8.30 3.88
N VAL A 13 3.79 -8.57 5.09
CA VAL A 13 5.05 -9.32 5.29
C VAL A 13 4.96 -10.74 4.77
N ALA A 14 3.79 -11.38 4.89
CA ALA A 14 3.52 -12.69 4.30
C ALA A 14 3.48 -12.67 2.76
N GLY A 15 3.45 -11.50 2.13
CA GLY A 15 3.38 -11.33 0.67
C GLY A 15 2.00 -11.60 0.08
N ASP A 16 0.96 -11.79 0.90
CA ASP A 16 -0.39 -12.11 0.43
C ASP A 16 -1.18 -10.83 0.15
N MET A 17 -0.94 -10.25 -1.03
CA MET A 17 -1.62 -9.04 -1.51
C MET A 17 -3.14 -9.24 -1.64
N ARG A 18 -3.59 -10.47 -1.94
CA ARG A 18 -5.01 -10.78 -2.07
C ARG A 18 -5.68 -10.77 -0.71
N ALA A 19 -5.06 -11.37 0.31
CA ALA A 19 -5.57 -11.34 1.68
C ALA A 19 -5.54 -9.91 2.24
N LEU A 20 -4.46 -9.16 2.02
CA LEU A 20 -4.35 -7.76 2.42
C LEU A 20 -5.52 -6.94 1.85
N ARG A 21 -5.75 -7.05 0.54
CA ARG A 21 -6.88 -6.38 -0.12
C ARG A 21 -8.24 -6.81 0.45
N ARG A 22 -8.46 -8.11 0.64
CA ARG A 22 -9.73 -8.64 1.18
C ARG A 22 -10.00 -8.19 2.61
N SER A 23 -8.96 -8.06 3.44
CA SER A 23 -9.08 -7.53 4.81
C SER A 23 -9.61 -6.10 4.86
N MET A 24 -9.50 -5.36 3.75
CA MET A 24 -9.98 -3.99 3.59
C MET A 24 -11.33 -3.90 2.84
N GLY A 25 -11.89 -5.03 2.39
CA GLY A 25 -13.14 -5.06 1.62
C GLY A 25 -13.03 -4.45 0.22
N LEU A 26 -11.82 -4.27 -0.31
CA LEU A 26 -11.59 -3.62 -1.61
C LEU A 26 -11.64 -4.62 -2.77
N ASN A 27 -12.15 -4.17 -3.93
CA ASN A 27 -11.97 -4.88 -5.19
C ASN A 27 -10.55 -4.64 -5.76
N GLN A 28 -10.18 -5.36 -6.81
CA GLN A 28 -8.84 -5.25 -7.40
C GLN A 28 -8.58 -3.87 -8.03
N ALA A 29 -9.58 -3.25 -8.67
CA ALA A 29 -9.42 -1.95 -9.28
C ALA A 29 -9.12 -0.86 -8.23
N ASP A 30 -9.84 -0.87 -7.10
CA ASP A 30 -9.65 0.12 -6.03
C ASP A 30 -8.30 -0.06 -5.33
N PHE A 31 -7.93 -1.30 -5.00
CA PHE A 31 -6.69 -1.60 -4.29
C PHE A 31 -5.45 -1.27 -5.13
N TRP A 32 -5.41 -1.75 -6.39
CA TRP A 32 -4.27 -1.54 -7.27
C TRP A 32 -4.26 -0.13 -7.89
N GLY A 33 -5.45 0.45 -8.13
CA GLY A 33 -5.59 1.82 -8.62
C GLY A 33 -5.03 2.84 -7.64
N ALA A 34 -5.12 2.60 -6.33
CA ALA A 34 -4.52 3.47 -5.32
C ALA A 34 -2.98 3.62 -5.47
N VAL A 35 -2.30 2.62 -6.06
CA VAL A 35 -0.86 2.64 -6.36
C VAL A 35 -0.58 2.84 -7.86
N SER A 36 -1.53 3.37 -8.62
CA SER A 36 -1.44 3.62 -10.07
C SER A 36 -1.20 2.37 -10.93
N ILE A 37 -1.66 1.21 -10.46
CA ILE A 37 -1.57 -0.06 -11.18
C ILE A 37 -2.95 -0.45 -11.73
N THR A 38 -2.99 -0.91 -12.97
CA THR A 38 -4.24 -1.38 -13.58
C THR A 38 -4.75 -2.66 -12.92
N GLN A 39 -6.07 -2.89 -12.93
CA GLN A 39 -6.66 -4.11 -12.38
C GLN A 39 -6.06 -5.39 -12.99
N SER A 40 -5.78 -5.41 -14.30
CA SER A 40 -5.21 -6.57 -14.99
C SER A 40 -3.74 -6.84 -14.63
N ALA A 41 -2.96 -5.80 -14.29
CA ALA A 41 -1.63 -5.97 -13.73
C ALA A 41 -1.71 -6.48 -12.28
N GLY A 42 -2.57 -5.88 -11.46
CA GLY A 42 -2.82 -6.29 -10.08
C GLY A 42 -3.29 -7.74 -9.95
N SER A 43 -4.20 -8.18 -10.83
CA SER A 43 -4.68 -9.57 -10.87
C SER A 43 -3.54 -10.57 -11.07
N ARG A 44 -2.55 -10.24 -11.91
CA ARG A 44 -1.35 -11.07 -12.12
C ARG A 44 -0.50 -11.16 -10.85
N TYR A 45 -0.35 -10.06 -10.12
CA TYR A 45 0.37 -10.06 -8.85
C TYR A 45 -0.33 -10.93 -7.80
N GLU A 46 -1.66 -10.84 -7.72
CA GLU A 46 -2.47 -11.68 -6.82
C GLU A 46 -2.55 -13.15 -7.24
N SER A 47 -2.12 -13.50 -8.46
CA SER A 47 -2.11 -14.87 -8.97
C SER A 47 -0.71 -15.51 -9.01
N GLY A 48 0.27 -14.91 -8.33
CA GLY A 48 1.60 -15.49 -8.16
C GLY A 48 2.70 -14.89 -9.05
N ARG A 49 2.41 -13.89 -9.88
CA ARG A 49 3.48 -13.11 -10.52
C ARG A 49 4.19 -12.29 -9.46
N ARG A 50 5.53 -12.31 -9.47
CA ARG A 50 6.34 -11.44 -8.60
C ARG A 50 5.97 -9.97 -8.78
N THR A 51 5.59 -9.31 -7.69
CA THR A 51 5.40 -7.86 -7.63
C THR A 51 6.76 -7.15 -7.59
N PRO A 52 7.00 -6.15 -8.45
CA PRO A 52 8.19 -5.29 -8.36
C PRO A 52 8.32 -4.60 -7.00
N GLN A 53 9.55 -4.48 -6.48
CA GLN A 53 9.81 -3.83 -5.19
C GLN A 53 9.22 -2.41 -5.07
N PRO A 54 9.33 -1.53 -6.10
CA PRO A 54 8.75 -0.18 -5.99
C PRO A 54 7.23 -0.20 -5.78
N ILE A 55 6.53 -1.19 -6.35
CA ILE A 55 5.08 -1.34 -6.19
C ILE A 55 4.76 -1.84 -4.78
N LEU A 56 5.57 -2.75 -4.22
CA LEU A 56 5.41 -3.22 -2.84
C LEU A 56 5.56 -2.08 -1.84
N GLU A 57 6.53 -1.18 -2.04
CA GLU A 57 6.69 0.00 -1.18
C GLU A 57 5.46 0.91 -1.24
N LEU A 58 4.92 1.17 -2.43
CA LEU A 58 3.69 1.97 -2.56
C LEU A 58 2.49 1.28 -1.88
N VAL A 59 2.35 -0.04 -2.02
CA VAL A 59 1.30 -0.81 -1.32
C VAL A 59 1.46 -0.68 0.20
N ARG A 60 2.69 -0.78 0.71
CA ARG A 60 2.98 -0.60 2.14
C ARG A 60 2.56 0.80 2.59
N LEU A 61 3.06 1.84 1.94
CA LEU A 61 2.80 3.23 2.35
C LEU A 61 1.29 3.52 2.37
N ILE A 62 0.57 3.12 1.33
CA ILE A 62 -0.84 3.48 1.19
C ILE A 62 -1.77 2.57 2.01
N HIS A 63 -1.63 1.26 1.88
CA HIS A 63 -2.60 0.31 2.43
C HIS A 63 -2.25 -0.14 3.85
N VAL A 64 -0.96 -0.16 4.19
CA VAL A 64 -0.48 -0.56 5.52
C VAL A 64 -0.30 0.65 6.44
N GLU A 65 0.47 1.65 6.00
CA GLU A 65 0.75 2.85 6.82
C GLU A 65 -0.34 3.92 6.71
N GLY A 66 -1.27 3.79 5.75
CA GLY A 66 -2.41 4.70 5.60
C GLY A 66 -2.08 6.05 4.98
N ILE A 67 -0.94 6.18 4.29
CA ILE A 67 -0.52 7.42 3.63
C ILE A 67 -1.42 7.68 2.42
N LYS A 68 -2.12 8.81 2.44
CA LYS A 68 -2.98 9.24 1.34
C LYS A 68 -2.16 10.06 0.34
N LEU A 69 -1.85 9.49 -0.83
CA LEU A 69 -1.07 10.19 -1.86
C LEU A 69 -1.70 11.53 -2.29
N ALA A 70 -3.03 11.61 -2.34
CA ALA A 70 -3.75 12.83 -2.70
C ALA A 70 -3.53 14.00 -1.71
N GLN A 71 -3.04 13.71 -0.51
CA GLN A 71 -2.75 14.70 0.53
C GLN A 71 -1.25 15.03 0.62
N LEU A 72 -0.40 14.37 -0.17
CA LEU A 72 1.02 14.69 -0.24
C LEU A 72 1.22 15.96 -1.06
N GLN A 73 1.25 17.10 -0.38
CA GLN A 73 1.72 18.36 -0.95
C GLN A 73 3.24 18.45 -0.81
N ARG A 74 3.91 19.04 -1.81
CA ARG A 74 5.38 19.18 -1.87
C ARG A 74 5.95 19.88 -0.61
N GLU A 75 5.16 20.73 0.02
CA GLU A 75 5.53 21.52 1.22
C GLU A 75 5.69 20.64 2.48
N HIS A 76 4.89 19.58 2.64
CA HIS A 76 4.94 18.73 3.84
C HIS A 76 6.18 17.84 3.95
N VAL A 77 6.91 17.58 2.85
CA VAL A 77 8.11 16.73 2.85
C VAL A 77 9.32 17.45 3.47
N LEU A 78 9.33 18.79 3.49
CA LEU A 78 10.47 19.60 3.93
C LEU A 78 10.40 20.00 5.41
N GLU A 79 9.20 20.06 5.99
CA GLU A 79 8.99 20.45 7.40
C GLU A 79 9.50 19.34 8.36
N GLU A 80 9.16 18.07 8.09
CA GLU A 80 9.53 16.94 8.95
C GLU A 80 11.05 16.65 8.98
N MET A 81 11.77 17.02 7.91
CA MET A 81 13.24 16.86 7.86
C MET A 81 14.00 17.99 8.58
N ARG A 82 13.33 19.11 8.91
CA ARG A 82 13.95 20.23 9.64
C ARG A 82 13.82 20.11 11.15
N GLU A 83 12.78 19.43 11.65
CA GLU A 83 12.60 19.22 13.10
C GLU A 83 13.40 18.03 13.65
N ALA A 84 14.01 17.22 12.78
CA ALA A 84 14.84 16.07 13.15
C ALA A 84 16.36 16.36 13.19
N ALA A 85 16.77 17.64 13.10
CA ALA A 85 18.16 18.10 13.15
C ALA A 85 18.37 19.08 14.32
#